data_AF-A0A1F6JSD1-F1
#
_entry.id   AF-A0A1F6JSD1-F1
#
_cell.length_a   1.000
_cell.length_b   1.000
_cell.length_c   1.000
_cell.angle_alpha   90.00
_cell.angle_beta   90.00
_cell.angle_gamma   90.00
#
_symmetry.space_group_name_H-M   'P 1'
#
loop_
_entity.id
_entity.type
_entity.pdbx_description
1 polymer ?
#
loop_
_entity_poly.entity_id
_entity_poly.type
_entity_poly.pdbx_seq_one_letter_code
_entity_poly.pdbx_strand_id
1 'polypeptide(L)'
;MVEKEKTRKELHAQRQCFVQKAIEEGAHEGIGEKRINIGVTYTFNDGITLEDIAKKVYDNDTRANTSLHYRGFIEALWENSSQDLRSSHTLENLLVKKPVPQDSRERISQARGGTSLGVKEQVVAGARSIGEIKKNTGFSEHSIRKSIRKLREWGIDMGHLSQDYEDKERIEQLKKEGDDKRVQQILDELPARHILTNVVKYKLKNKMKGDGIFITVGDLTSGVFHYKNTETGLFFGSLRLSGIPSRRVEYQVRTTGKVRVYYVLLERHRKRALGALEEYPRLKRYKENPVKIICGQSIDPIPTTRQLQNSAYFRSAGSLFRELIIPISLNPRHSGLHYLDLLTSECPTPVYQYQHGSHKNYYFPIKHTSALKNFLTNRHAALFRTRGY
;
A
#
# COMPACT_ATOMS: atom_id res chain seq x y z
N MET A 1 2.15 -9.99 22.27
CA MET A 1 2.08 -8.53 22.46
C MET A 1 3.42 -7.97 22.01
N VAL A 2 3.45 -7.06 21.05
CA VAL A 2 4.71 -6.39 20.66
C VAL A 2 4.94 -5.30 21.69
N GLU A 3 5.99 -5.45 22.50
CA GLU A 3 6.39 -4.43 23.47
C GLU A 3 6.66 -3.12 22.73
N LYS A 4 5.99 -2.04 23.16
CA LYS A 4 6.18 -0.72 22.56
C LYS A 4 7.62 -0.29 22.82
N GLU A 5 8.38 -0.02 21.76
CA GLU A 5 9.74 0.49 21.86
C GLU A 5 9.74 1.80 22.66
N LYS A 6 10.52 1.84 23.75
CA LYS A 6 10.58 3.00 24.66
C LYS A 6 11.22 4.20 23.96
N THR A 7 10.65 5.38 24.19
CA THR A 7 11.19 6.63 23.67
C THR A 7 12.48 7.03 24.40
N ARG A 8 13.33 7.86 23.78
CA ARG A 8 14.56 8.38 24.44
C ARG A 8 14.27 9.18 25.72
N LYS A 9 13.09 9.81 25.82
CA LYS A 9 12.66 10.52 27.04
C LYS A 9 12.35 9.54 28.17
N GLU A 10 11.59 8.48 27.87
CA GLU A 10 11.30 7.41 28.83
C GLU A 10 12.58 6.71 29.30
N LEU A 11 13.50 6.39 28.39
CA LEU A 11 14.80 5.81 28.72
C LEU A 11 15.68 6.75 29.56
N HIS A 12 15.59 8.06 29.36
CA HIS A 12 16.30 9.02 30.20
C HIS A 12 15.72 9.09 31.62
N ALA A 13 14.39 9.10 31.75
CA ALA A 13 13.73 9.05 33.05
C ALA A 13 14.04 7.75 33.81
N GLN A 14 14.08 6.60 33.10
CA GLN A 14 14.50 5.32 33.69
C GLN A 14 15.93 5.38 34.22
N ARG A 15 16.84 6.01 33.47
CA ARG A 15 18.21 6.21 33.93
C ARG A 15 18.30 7.12 35.16
N GLN A 16 17.53 8.21 35.22
CA GLN A 16 17.50 9.09 36.40
C GLN A 16 17.03 8.32 37.63
N CYS A 17 15.95 7.54 37.49
CA CYS A 17 15.45 6.67 38.55
C CYS A 17 16.49 5.62 38.98
N PHE A 18 17.15 4.97 38.02
CA PHE A 18 18.22 4.01 38.30
C PHE A 18 19.37 4.65 39.08
N VAL A 19 19.92 5.77 38.59
CA VAL A 19 21.07 6.43 39.24
C VAL A 19 20.72 6.87 40.65
N GLN A 20 19.50 7.39 40.87
CA GLN A 20 19.05 7.77 42.21
C GLN A 20 19.03 6.55 43.16
N LYS A 21 18.37 5.46 42.76
CA LYS A 21 18.28 4.24 43.57
C LYS A 21 19.63 3.58 43.83
N ALA A 22 20.49 3.52 42.81
CA ALA A 22 21.83 2.95 42.96
C ALA A 22 22.69 3.77 43.94
N ILE A 23 22.56 5.10 43.94
CA ILE A 23 23.23 5.96 44.91
C ILE A 23 22.66 5.73 46.32
N GLU A 24 21.35 5.61 46.48
CA GLU A 24 20.68 5.29 47.75
C GLU A 24 21.10 3.91 48.30
N GLU A 25 21.39 2.94 47.44
CA GLU A 25 21.95 1.61 47.80
C GLU A 25 23.45 1.65 48.14
N GLY A 26 24.14 2.79 48.02
CA GLY A 26 25.59 2.88 48.24
C GLY A 26 26.45 2.37 47.08
N ALA A 27 25.86 2.06 45.92
CA ALA A 27 26.60 1.50 44.76
C ALA A 27 27.67 2.43 44.17
N HIS A 28 27.72 3.69 44.61
CA HIS A 28 28.70 4.68 44.21
C HIS A 28 30.02 4.57 45.00
N GLU A 29 30.06 3.80 46.09
CA GLU A 29 31.27 3.56 46.88
C GLU A 29 32.36 2.92 46.00
N GLY A 30 33.58 3.46 46.08
CA GLY A 30 34.72 3.02 45.26
C GLY A 30 34.76 3.60 43.83
N ILE A 31 33.74 4.35 43.38
CA ILE A 31 33.79 5.09 42.12
C ILE A 31 34.57 6.40 42.32
N GLY A 32 35.55 6.68 41.47
CA GLY A 32 36.33 7.92 41.55
C GLY A 32 35.47 9.18 41.44
N GLU A 33 35.75 10.17 42.28
CA GLU A 33 34.96 11.41 42.45
C GLU A 33 34.67 12.14 41.12
N LYS A 34 35.67 12.26 40.23
CA LYS A 34 35.50 12.86 38.89
C LYS A 34 34.39 12.16 38.08
N ARG A 35 34.30 10.83 38.15
CA ARG A 35 33.27 10.05 37.43
C ARG A 35 31.89 10.27 38.04
N ILE A 36 31.79 10.31 39.37
CA ILE A 36 30.55 10.60 40.09
C ILE A 36 30.03 11.97 39.69
N ASN A 37 30.87 13.01 39.77
CA ASN A 37 30.48 14.38 39.48
C ASN A 37 30.03 14.56 38.02
N ILE A 38 30.75 14.00 37.04
CA ILE A 38 30.32 13.97 35.64
C ILE A 38 29.00 13.20 35.48
N GLY A 39 28.91 12.03 36.11
CA GLY A 39 27.78 11.12 36.09
C GLY A 39 26.47 11.75 36.54
N VAL A 40 26.49 12.31 37.74
CA VAL A 40 25.36 12.98 38.39
C VAL A 40 24.99 14.24 37.60
N THR A 41 25.97 15.09 37.27
CA THR A 41 25.72 16.34 36.54
C THR A 41 25.04 16.08 35.20
N TYR A 42 25.56 15.14 34.40
CA TYR A 42 24.97 14.85 33.08
C TYR A 42 23.61 14.16 33.17
N THR A 43 23.39 13.33 34.21
CA THR A 43 22.14 12.58 34.37
C THR A 43 20.98 13.47 34.83
N PHE A 44 21.21 14.36 35.79
CA PHE A 44 20.14 15.16 36.41
C PHE A 44 20.01 16.58 35.84
N ASN A 45 20.99 17.09 35.10
CA ASN A 45 20.87 18.40 34.47
C ASN A 45 20.47 18.30 33.00
N ASP A 46 19.20 18.59 32.71
CA ASP A 46 18.63 18.52 31.36
C ASP A 46 19.17 19.55 30.38
N GLY A 47 19.73 20.67 30.85
CA GLY A 47 20.28 21.71 29.98
C GLY A 47 21.75 21.50 29.57
N ILE A 48 22.47 20.58 30.22
CA ILE A 48 23.92 20.44 30.08
C ILE A 48 24.29 19.28 29.15
N THR A 49 25.21 19.54 28.22
CA THR A 49 25.81 18.50 27.37
C THR A 49 27.14 18.01 27.94
N LEU A 50 27.60 16.82 27.52
CA LEU A 50 28.96 16.35 27.85
C LEU A 50 30.05 17.34 27.43
N GLU A 51 29.81 18.09 26.36
CA GLU A 51 30.76 19.11 25.89
C GLU A 51 30.77 20.34 26.79
N ASP A 52 29.61 20.74 27.33
CA ASP A 52 29.53 21.79 28.34
C ASP A 52 30.27 21.38 29.62
N ILE A 53 30.12 20.12 30.06
CA ILE A 53 30.84 19.59 31.23
C ILE A 53 32.35 19.61 30.99
N ALA A 54 32.79 19.12 29.83
CA ALA A 54 34.20 19.07 29.46
C ALA A 54 34.85 20.46 29.48
N LYS A 55 34.16 21.47 28.93
CA LYS A 55 34.68 22.85 28.81
C LYS A 55 34.53 23.68 30.08
N LYS A 56 33.42 23.54 30.81
CA LYS A 56 33.05 24.45 31.91
C LYS A 56 33.44 23.92 33.29
N VAL A 57 33.61 22.60 33.45
CA VAL A 57 33.76 21.97 34.77
C VAL A 57 35.14 21.33 34.95
N TYR A 58 35.82 20.92 33.88
CA TYR A 58 37.08 20.17 33.95
C TYR A 58 38.18 20.71 33.01
N ASP A 59 38.43 22.01 33.00
CA ASP A 59 39.59 22.66 32.35
C ASP A 59 39.88 22.22 30.91
N ASN A 60 38.88 22.35 30.02
CA ASN A 60 39.01 22.00 28.60
C ASN A 60 39.34 20.53 28.32
N ASP A 61 38.83 19.60 29.13
CA ASP A 61 38.82 18.18 28.76
C ASP A 61 38.06 17.98 27.43
N THR A 62 38.25 16.82 26.79
CA THR A 62 37.56 16.51 25.54
C THR A 62 36.21 15.87 25.82
N ARG A 63 35.22 16.14 24.96
CA ARG A 63 33.92 15.45 24.99
C ARG A 63 34.08 13.92 25.00
N ALA A 64 35.08 13.37 24.31
CA ALA A 64 35.35 11.95 24.24
C ALA A 64 35.73 11.39 25.62
N ASN A 65 36.68 12.04 26.30
CA ASN A 65 37.08 11.67 27.66
C ASN A 65 35.93 11.80 28.67
N THR A 66 35.16 12.90 28.62
CA THR A 66 33.98 13.06 29.49
C THR A 66 32.94 11.98 29.21
N SER A 67 32.78 11.56 27.96
CA SER A 67 31.91 10.42 27.61
C SER A 67 32.40 9.09 28.16
N LEU A 68 33.72 8.86 28.20
CA LEU A 68 34.31 7.66 28.82
C LEU A 68 34.09 7.66 30.33
N HIS A 69 34.32 8.79 31.00
CA HIS A 69 34.03 8.93 32.42
C HIS A 69 32.56 8.71 32.75
N TYR A 70 31.65 9.28 31.96
CA TYR A 70 30.22 9.08 32.12
C TYR A 70 29.81 7.61 31.92
N ARG A 71 30.33 6.96 30.88
CA ARG A 71 30.05 5.55 30.61
C ARG A 71 30.53 4.65 31.75
N GLY A 72 31.78 4.85 32.18
CA GLY A 72 32.37 4.09 33.29
C GLY A 72 31.67 4.36 34.62
N PHE A 73 31.04 5.51 34.81
CA PHE A 73 30.17 5.78 35.97
C PHE A 73 28.90 4.91 35.95
N ILE A 74 28.19 4.87 34.81
CA ILE A 74 26.96 4.08 34.69
C ILE A 74 27.25 2.58 34.78
N GLU A 75 28.33 2.11 34.15
CA GLU A 75 28.75 0.70 34.21
C GLU A 75 29.10 0.29 35.64
N ALA A 76 29.93 1.08 36.34
CA ALA A 76 30.30 0.79 37.73
C ALA A 76 29.09 0.84 38.69
N LEU A 77 28.22 1.84 38.54
CA LEU A 77 26.97 1.89 39.32
C LEU A 77 26.12 0.65 39.10
N TRP A 78 25.98 0.21 37.85
CA TRP A 78 25.17 -0.96 37.51
C TRP A 78 25.78 -2.23 38.10
N GLU A 79 27.09 -2.44 37.96
CA GLU A 79 27.80 -3.61 38.52
C GLU A 79 27.67 -3.69 40.05
N ASN A 80 27.76 -2.55 40.73
CA ASN A 80 27.67 -2.45 42.19
C ASN A 80 26.22 -2.46 42.73
N SER A 81 25.21 -2.39 41.86
CA SER A 81 23.80 -2.36 42.27
C SER A 81 23.25 -3.75 42.62
N SER A 82 22.19 -3.76 43.42
CA SER A 82 21.44 -4.98 43.74
C SER A 82 20.96 -5.74 42.49
N GLN A 83 20.80 -7.06 42.63
CA GLN A 83 20.34 -7.91 41.52
C GLN A 83 18.95 -7.51 41.02
N ASP A 84 18.07 -7.05 41.92
CA ASP A 84 16.73 -6.57 41.59
C ASP A 84 16.78 -5.29 40.75
N LEU A 85 17.66 -4.35 41.12
CA LEU A 85 17.82 -3.10 40.39
C LEU A 85 18.44 -3.34 39.00
N ARG A 86 19.43 -4.23 38.89
CA ARG A 86 20.02 -4.64 37.61
C ARG A 86 19.02 -5.34 36.69
N SER A 87 18.15 -6.18 37.25
CA SER A 87 17.14 -6.92 36.48
C SER A 87 16.05 -6.00 35.92
N SER A 88 15.70 -4.94 36.66
CA SER A 88 14.71 -3.95 36.22
C SER A 88 15.29 -2.88 35.27
N HIS A 89 16.61 -2.70 35.26
CA HIS A 89 17.30 -1.69 34.45
C HIS A 89 18.50 -2.30 33.72
N THR A 90 18.29 -2.80 32.50
CA THR A 90 19.36 -3.32 31.65
C THR A 90 20.38 -2.23 31.31
N LEU A 91 21.68 -2.55 31.38
CA LEU A 91 22.77 -1.63 31.07
C LEU A 91 22.64 -0.95 29.70
N GLU A 92 22.19 -1.69 28.68
CA GLU A 92 22.00 -1.19 27.31
C GLU A 92 21.04 0.01 27.27
N ASN A 93 19.95 -0.06 28.02
CA ASN A 93 18.96 1.02 28.12
C ASN A 93 19.53 2.25 28.85
N LEU A 94 20.36 2.04 29.88
CA LEU A 94 20.99 3.12 30.65
C LEU A 94 22.02 3.90 29.83
N LEU A 95 22.73 3.22 28.92
CA LEU A 95 23.75 3.81 28.06
C LEU A 95 23.18 4.55 26.83
N VAL A 96 21.87 4.52 26.61
CA VAL A 96 21.23 5.27 25.52
C VAL A 96 21.50 6.77 25.69
N LYS A 97 21.88 7.45 24.60
CA LYS A 97 22.18 8.89 24.61
C LYS A 97 21.00 9.70 25.12
N LYS A 98 21.28 10.65 26.02
CA LYS A 98 20.32 11.63 26.52
C LYS A 98 19.63 12.38 25.37
N PRO A 99 18.33 12.71 25.48
CA PRO A 99 17.68 13.62 24.55
C PRO A 99 18.45 14.94 24.46
N VAL A 100 18.80 15.38 23.25
CA VAL A 100 19.48 16.68 23.07
C VAL A 100 18.48 17.80 23.40
N PRO A 101 18.84 18.80 24.24
CA PRO A 101 17.98 19.95 24.53
C PRO A 101 17.68 20.78 23.29
N GLN A 102 16.55 21.50 23.29
CA GLN A 102 16.15 22.32 22.14
C GLN A 102 17.21 23.38 21.79
N ASP A 103 17.68 24.14 22.79
CA ASP A 103 18.71 25.18 22.60
C ASP A 103 20.03 24.63 22.06
N SER A 104 20.38 23.40 22.47
CA SER A 104 21.55 22.70 21.94
C SER A 104 21.35 22.30 20.47
N ARG A 105 20.14 21.87 20.09
CA ARG A 105 19.81 21.55 18.69
C ARG A 105 19.85 22.79 17.81
N GLU A 106 19.38 23.92 18.33
CA GLU A 106 19.40 25.22 17.64
C GLU A 106 20.83 25.72 17.45
N ARG A 107 21.66 25.70 18.51
CA ARG A 107 23.10 26.01 18.43
C ARG A 107 23.83 25.13 17.40
N ILE A 108 23.57 23.81 17.40
CA ILE A 108 24.17 22.88 16.41
C ILE A 108 23.70 23.22 14.99
N SER A 109 22.43 23.61 14.82
CA SER A 109 21.92 24.03 13.51
C SER A 109 22.62 25.31 13.03
N GLN A 110 22.74 26.32 13.89
CA GLN A 110 23.44 27.57 13.57
C GLN A 110 24.89 27.30 13.16
N ALA A 111 25.62 26.49 13.92
CA ALA A 111 26.99 26.08 13.60
C ALA A 111 27.13 25.31 12.27
N ARG A 112 26.03 24.76 11.74
CA ARG A 112 25.98 23.97 10.49
C ARG A 112 25.27 24.72 9.36
N GLY A 113 25.28 26.05 9.38
CA GLY A 113 24.71 26.89 8.32
C GLY A 113 23.23 27.24 8.50
N GLY A 114 22.66 27.05 9.70
CA GLY A 114 21.38 27.63 10.10
C GLY A 114 20.13 27.03 9.45
N THR A 115 20.24 26.14 8.47
CA THR A 115 19.10 25.72 7.63
C THR A 115 17.91 25.16 8.43
N SER A 116 18.16 24.33 9.45
CA SER A 116 17.04 23.76 10.21
C SER A 116 16.36 24.79 11.12
N LEU A 117 17.12 25.78 11.59
CA LEU A 117 16.58 26.90 12.36
C LEU A 117 15.76 27.83 11.46
N GLY A 118 16.29 28.23 10.31
CA GLY A 118 15.54 29.09 9.37
C GLY A 118 14.27 28.43 8.83
N VAL A 119 14.30 27.12 8.57
CA VAL A 119 13.07 26.37 8.21
C VAL A 119 12.08 26.34 9.38
N LYS A 120 12.56 26.14 10.61
CA LYS A 120 11.70 26.17 11.81
C LYS A 120 11.01 27.53 11.97
N GLU A 121 11.76 28.62 11.85
CA GLU A 121 11.23 29.99 11.98
C GLU A 121 10.11 30.24 10.97
N GLN A 122 10.28 29.82 9.71
CA GLN A 122 9.24 29.95 8.70
C GLN A 122 7.99 29.12 9.02
N VAL A 123 8.15 27.91 9.54
CA VAL A 123 7.00 27.09 9.95
C VAL A 123 6.26 27.74 11.10
N VAL A 124 6.97 28.22 12.13
CA VAL A 124 6.35 28.90 13.28
C VAL A 124 5.66 30.19 12.83
N ALA A 125 6.22 30.89 11.85
CA ALA A 125 5.60 32.06 11.21
C ALA A 125 4.39 31.71 10.32
N GLY A 126 4.04 30.43 10.16
CA GLY A 126 2.84 29.98 9.46
C GLY A 126 3.01 29.70 7.97
N ALA A 127 4.25 29.49 7.50
CA ALA A 127 4.51 29.15 6.10
C ALA A 127 3.72 27.91 5.68
N ARG A 128 2.98 28.02 4.57
CA ARG A 128 2.00 27.01 4.13
C ARG A 128 2.57 26.00 3.15
N SER A 129 3.71 26.28 2.53
CA SER A 129 4.32 25.41 1.52
C SER A 129 5.85 25.41 1.58
N ILE A 130 6.47 24.37 1.03
CA ILE A 130 7.93 24.32 0.83
C ILE A 130 8.40 25.42 -0.12
N GLY A 131 7.58 25.77 -1.13
CA GLY A 131 7.86 26.86 -2.05
C GLY A 131 7.95 28.23 -1.37
N GLU A 132 7.07 28.50 -0.40
CA GLU A 132 7.09 29.70 0.42
C GLU A 132 8.35 29.77 1.30
N ILE A 133 8.69 28.67 1.97
CA ILE A 133 9.93 28.57 2.77
C ILE A 133 11.16 28.82 1.89
N LYS A 134 11.20 28.23 0.68
CA LYS A 134 12.28 28.43 -0.29
C LYS A 134 12.40 29.90 -0.70
N LYS A 135 11.28 30.57 -0.98
CA LYS A 135 11.26 31.99 -1.35
C LYS A 135 11.76 32.88 -0.22
N ASN A 136 11.37 32.59 1.02
CA ASN A 136 11.69 33.41 2.18
C ASN A 136 13.12 33.18 2.73
N THR A 137 13.69 31.99 2.50
CA THR A 137 15.01 31.63 3.07
C THR A 137 16.12 31.48 2.04
N GLY A 138 15.80 31.32 0.75
CA GLY A 138 16.76 31.01 -0.30
C GLY A 138 17.33 29.59 -0.26
N PHE A 139 16.91 28.74 0.68
CA PHE A 139 17.41 27.37 0.79
C PHE A 139 16.92 26.48 -0.36
N SER A 140 17.74 25.49 -0.74
CA SER A 140 17.32 24.49 -1.73
C SER A 140 16.17 23.64 -1.19
N GLU A 141 15.29 23.21 -2.09
CA GLU A 141 14.13 22.39 -1.73
C GLU A 141 14.53 21.08 -1.03
N HIS A 142 15.62 20.46 -1.50
CA HIS A 142 16.18 19.26 -0.89
C HIS A 142 16.59 19.51 0.57
N SER A 143 17.28 20.61 0.84
CA SER A 143 17.70 20.99 2.19
C SER A 143 16.51 21.28 3.10
N ILE A 144 15.49 21.97 2.59
CA ILE A 144 14.24 22.23 3.31
C ILE A 144 13.54 20.90 3.69
N ARG A 145 13.38 19.97 2.75
CA ARG A 145 12.78 18.65 3.01
C ARG A 145 13.56 17.86 4.06
N LYS A 146 14.89 17.90 4.01
CA LYS A 146 15.76 17.26 5.02
C LYS A 146 15.59 17.89 6.41
N SER A 147 15.47 19.21 6.47
CA SER A 147 15.22 19.94 7.72
C SER A 147 13.83 19.67 8.27
N ILE A 148 12.78 19.63 7.45
CA ILE A 148 11.41 19.28 7.89
C ILE A 148 11.36 17.92 8.59
N ARG A 149 12.08 16.90 8.08
CA ARG A 149 12.18 15.59 8.75
C ARG A 149 12.79 15.71 10.14
N LYS A 150 13.89 16.45 10.28
CA LYS A 150 14.55 16.69 11.59
C LYS A 150 13.65 17.47 12.55
N LEU A 151 12.94 18.48 12.08
CA LEU A 151 12.04 19.27 12.92
C LEU A 151 10.86 18.43 13.45
N ARG A 152 10.39 17.45 12.66
CA ARG A 152 9.43 16.46 13.13
C ARG A 152 10.01 15.57 14.24
N GLU A 153 11.26 15.14 14.12
CA GLU A 153 11.98 14.44 15.21
C GLU A 153 12.16 15.34 16.45
N TRP A 154 12.10 16.67 16.27
CA TRP A 154 12.13 17.63 17.36
C TRP A 154 10.76 17.88 17.99
N GLY A 155 9.70 17.24 17.49
CA GLY A 155 8.36 17.38 18.01
C GLY A 155 7.66 18.67 17.58
N ILE A 156 8.18 19.35 16.55
CA ILE A 156 7.51 20.51 15.96
C ILE A 156 6.34 20.00 15.12
N ASP A 157 5.15 20.54 15.33
CA ASP A 157 3.99 20.24 14.51
C ASP A 157 4.14 20.89 13.13
N MET A 158 4.11 20.05 12.10
CA MET A 158 4.28 20.44 10.70
C MET A 158 3.07 19.99 9.86
N GLY A 159 1.89 19.80 10.48
CA GLY A 159 0.74 19.11 9.88
C GLY A 159 0.31 19.59 8.49
N HIS A 160 0.58 20.85 8.15
CA HIS A 160 0.26 21.47 6.86
C HIS A 160 1.39 21.37 5.82
N LEU A 161 2.65 21.16 6.23
CA LEU A 161 3.82 21.03 5.35
C LEU A 161 4.16 19.56 5.02
N SER A 162 3.26 18.64 5.35
CA SER A 162 3.37 17.22 5.00
C SER A 162 3.43 17.04 3.48
N GLN A 163 4.18 16.04 3.01
CA GLN A 163 4.16 15.57 1.62
C GLN A 163 2.73 15.24 1.14
N ASP A 164 1.82 14.92 2.07
CA ASP A 164 0.40 14.73 1.80
C ASP A 164 -0.33 16.01 1.36
N TYR A 165 0.18 17.21 1.64
CA TYR A 165 -0.43 18.48 1.22
C TYR A 165 -0.10 18.80 -0.24
N GLU A 166 1.17 18.67 -0.65
CA GLU A 166 1.57 18.81 -2.06
C GLU A 166 0.85 17.78 -2.95
N ASP A 167 0.72 16.54 -2.47
CA ASP A 167 0.02 15.48 -3.20
C ASP A 167 -1.50 15.72 -3.26
N LYS A 168 -2.09 16.37 -2.25
CA LYS A 168 -3.50 16.84 -2.29
C LYS A 168 -3.68 17.98 -3.28
N GLU A 169 -2.75 18.93 -3.31
CA GLU A 169 -2.79 20.05 -4.26
C GLU A 169 -2.69 19.54 -5.71
N ARG A 170 -1.77 18.60 -6.00
CA ARG A 170 -1.67 17.93 -7.29
C ARG A 170 -2.97 17.20 -7.68
N ILE A 171 -3.63 16.56 -6.73
CA ILE A 171 -4.94 15.92 -6.96
C ILE A 171 -6.02 16.96 -7.30
N GLU A 172 -6.03 18.11 -6.64
CA GLU A 172 -6.96 19.21 -6.99
C GLU A 172 -6.62 19.84 -8.35
N GLN A 173 -5.34 19.95 -8.70
CA GLN A 173 -4.90 20.39 -10.03
C GLN A 173 -5.40 19.42 -11.12
N LEU A 174 -5.28 18.10 -10.92
CA LEU A 174 -5.81 17.09 -11.85
C LEU A 174 -7.32 17.21 -12.10
N LYS A 175 -8.10 17.73 -11.15
CA LYS A 175 -9.54 17.95 -11.35
C LYS A 175 -9.83 19.11 -12.31
N LYS A 176 -8.99 20.14 -12.31
CA LYS A 176 -9.22 21.41 -13.01
C LYS A 176 -8.45 21.54 -14.32
N GLU A 177 -7.27 20.93 -14.42
CA GLU A 177 -6.37 21.06 -15.58
C GLU A 177 -7.02 20.52 -16.85
N GLY A 178 -6.97 21.24 -17.96
CA GLY A 178 -7.58 20.86 -19.23
C GLY A 178 -6.57 20.34 -20.27
N ASP A 179 -5.30 20.73 -20.14
CA ASP A 179 -4.24 20.31 -21.08
C ASP A 179 -3.78 18.88 -20.79
N ASP A 180 -3.96 17.99 -21.77
CA ASP A 180 -3.58 16.58 -21.68
C ASP A 180 -2.08 16.39 -21.38
N LYS A 181 -1.20 17.26 -21.88
CA LYS A 181 0.25 17.17 -21.60
C LYS A 181 0.55 17.44 -20.13
N ARG A 182 -0.03 18.51 -19.58
CA ARG A 182 0.08 18.84 -18.14
C ARG A 182 -0.58 17.80 -17.26
N VAL A 183 -1.75 17.28 -17.65
CA VAL A 183 -2.39 16.18 -16.94
C VAL A 183 -1.45 14.96 -16.87
N GLN A 184 -0.83 14.57 -17.98
CA GLN A 184 0.11 13.45 -18.00
C GLN A 184 1.32 13.72 -17.10
N GLN A 185 1.89 14.93 -17.12
CA GLN A 185 3.00 15.29 -16.25
C GLN A 185 2.63 15.17 -14.76
N ILE A 186 1.50 15.74 -14.34
CA ILE A 186 1.04 15.64 -12.94
C ILE A 186 0.74 14.17 -12.58
N LEU A 187 0.15 13.41 -13.50
CA LEU A 187 -0.09 11.98 -13.31
C LEU A 187 1.21 11.23 -13.06
N ASP A 188 2.28 11.52 -13.78
CA ASP A 188 3.58 10.82 -13.66
C ASP A 188 4.31 11.19 -12.36
N GLU A 189 4.18 12.43 -11.90
CA GLU A 189 4.80 12.92 -10.66
C GLU A 189 4.08 12.44 -9.38
N LEU A 190 2.78 12.16 -9.46
CA LEU A 190 2.00 11.76 -8.27
C LEU A 190 2.53 10.43 -7.68
N PRO A 191 2.60 10.22 -6.36
CA PRO A 191 3.06 8.92 -5.86
C PRO A 191 2.01 7.82 -6.06
N ALA A 192 2.45 6.63 -6.48
CA ALA A 192 1.61 5.45 -6.74
C ALA A 192 0.57 5.17 -5.64
N ARG A 193 0.97 5.33 -4.37
CA ARG A 193 0.09 5.13 -3.20
C ARG A 193 -1.15 6.03 -3.24
N HIS A 194 -1.04 7.29 -3.68
CA HIS A 194 -2.17 8.23 -3.68
C HIS A 194 -3.17 7.90 -4.79
N ILE A 195 -2.68 7.48 -5.95
CA ILE A 195 -3.54 6.96 -7.03
C ILE A 195 -4.31 5.74 -6.52
N LEU A 196 -3.61 4.77 -5.92
CA LEU A 196 -4.22 3.53 -5.44
C LEU A 196 -5.22 3.77 -4.32
N THR A 197 -4.94 4.65 -3.36
CA THR A 197 -5.90 5.02 -2.31
C THR A 197 -7.18 5.61 -2.91
N ASN A 198 -7.08 6.44 -3.96
CA ASN A 198 -8.26 7.00 -4.63
C ASN A 198 -9.02 5.95 -5.45
N VAL A 199 -8.32 5.04 -6.15
CA VAL A 199 -8.94 3.91 -6.86
C VAL A 199 -9.65 2.97 -5.88
N VAL A 200 -9.07 2.68 -4.72
CA VAL A 200 -9.68 1.85 -3.68
C VAL A 200 -10.90 2.53 -3.07
N LYS A 201 -10.83 3.84 -2.77
CA LYS A 201 -12.00 4.63 -2.34
C LYS A 201 -13.14 4.56 -3.36
N TYR A 202 -12.83 4.59 -4.65
CA TYR A 202 -13.81 4.41 -5.73
C TYR A 202 -14.42 3.00 -5.73
N LYS A 203 -13.61 1.94 -5.62
CA LYS A 203 -14.08 0.54 -5.63
C LYS A 203 -14.85 0.14 -4.37
N LEU A 204 -14.59 0.77 -3.23
CA LEU A 204 -15.28 0.53 -1.96
C LEU A 204 -16.56 1.38 -1.79
N LYS A 205 -17.03 2.07 -2.84
CA LYS A 205 -18.30 2.82 -2.83
C LYS A 205 -19.53 1.91 -2.70
N ASN A 206 -19.72 1.37 -1.50
CA ASN A 206 -21.06 1.12 -0.96
C ASN A 206 -21.50 2.17 0.06
N LYS A 207 -20.68 3.14 0.54
CA LYS A 207 -21.16 4.08 1.58
C LYS A 207 -20.64 5.53 1.62
N MET A 208 -19.81 6.04 0.70
CA MET A 208 -19.46 7.47 0.73
C MET A 208 -19.49 8.12 -0.66
N LYS A 209 -20.35 9.14 -0.79
CA LYS A 209 -20.32 10.13 -1.87
C LYS A 209 -18.93 10.78 -1.89
N GLY A 210 -18.11 10.38 -2.86
CA GLY A 210 -16.81 10.97 -3.09
C GLY A 210 -16.33 10.58 -4.46
N ASP A 211 -16.49 11.45 -5.44
CA ASP A 211 -16.09 11.24 -6.84
C ASP A 211 -14.64 10.76 -6.91
N GLY A 212 -14.48 9.47 -7.23
CA GLY A 212 -13.16 8.91 -7.43
C GLY A 212 -12.59 9.55 -8.69
N ILE A 213 -11.42 10.17 -8.55
CA ILE A 213 -10.79 10.92 -9.62
C ILE A 213 -10.18 9.98 -10.67
N PHE A 214 -9.90 8.74 -10.29
CA PHE A 214 -9.29 7.72 -11.13
C PHE A 214 -10.24 6.57 -11.40
N ILE A 215 -10.16 6.05 -12.62
CA ILE A 215 -10.79 4.81 -13.06
C ILE A 215 -9.72 3.86 -13.58
N THR A 216 -9.89 2.56 -13.36
CA THR A 216 -9.01 1.57 -13.98
C THR A 216 -9.47 1.26 -15.40
N VAL A 217 -8.52 0.94 -16.29
CA VAL A 217 -8.84 0.51 -17.67
C VAL A 217 -9.77 -0.70 -17.67
N GLY A 218 -9.61 -1.64 -16.72
CA GLY A 218 -10.52 -2.78 -16.60
C GLY A 218 -11.95 -2.40 -16.21
N ASP A 219 -12.12 -1.37 -15.37
CA ASP A 219 -13.47 -0.86 -15.03
C ASP A 219 -14.06 -0.03 -16.18
N LEU A 220 -13.22 0.66 -16.96
CA LEU A 220 -13.63 1.40 -18.16
C LEU A 220 -14.23 0.50 -19.23
N THR A 221 -13.58 -0.64 -19.49
CA THR A 221 -13.91 -1.56 -20.59
C THR A 221 -14.88 -2.66 -20.19
N SER A 222 -15.11 -2.84 -18.88
CA SER A 222 -16.00 -3.88 -18.35
C SER A 222 -17.41 -3.75 -18.94
N GLY A 223 -17.86 -4.80 -19.62
CA GLY A 223 -19.20 -4.87 -20.21
C GLY A 223 -19.31 -4.30 -21.62
N VAL A 224 -18.25 -3.66 -22.12
CA VAL A 224 -18.16 -3.19 -23.51
C VAL A 224 -17.21 -4.06 -24.33
N PHE A 225 -16.12 -4.53 -23.70
CA PHE A 225 -15.15 -5.41 -24.32
C PHE A 225 -15.02 -6.73 -23.56
N HIS A 226 -14.73 -7.79 -24.30
CA HIS A 226 -14.64 -9.16 -23.82
C HIS A 226 -13.23 -9.70 -24.02
N TYR A 227 -12.39 -9.57 -22.99
CA TYR A 227 -10.97 -9.92 -23.08
C TYR A 227 -10.43 -10.45 -21.74
N LYS A 228 -9.23 -11.06 -21.76
CA LYS A 228 -8.58 -11.58 -20.56
C LYS A 228 -7.91 -10.44 -19.79
N ASN A 229 -7.88 -10.51 -18.46
CA ASN A 229 -7.19 -9.51 -17.63
C ASN A 229 -5.72 -9.27 -18.04
N THR A 230 -5.03 -10.29 -18.56
CA THR A 230 -3.66 -10.20 -19.09
C THR A 230 -3.55 -9.27 -20.31
N GLU A 231 -4.62 -9.09 -21.07
CA GLU A 231 -4.68 -8.25 -22.27
C GLU A 231 -5.03 -6.79 -21.95
N THR A 232 -5.27 -6.42 -20.68
CA THR A 232 -5.55 -5.03 -20.27
C THR A 232 -4.45 -4.06 -20.71
N GLY A 233 -3.20 -4.53 -20.80
CA GLY A 233 -2.09 -3.73 -21.30
C GLY A 233 -2.26 -3.26 -22.75
N LEU A 234 -2.98 -4.03 -23.59
CA LEU A 234 -3.27 -3.66 -24.98
C LEU A 234 -4.22 -2.46 -25.06
N PHE A 235 -5.25 -2.46 -24.20
CA PHE A 235 -6.20 -1.35 -24.10
C PHE A 235 -5.51 -0.10 -23.56
N PHE A 236 -4.68 -0.25 -22.53
CA PHE A 236 -3.86 0.84 -22.01
C PHE A 236 -2.92 1.43 -23.08
N GLY A 237 -2.23 0.59 -23.85
CA GLY A 237 -1.39 1.05 -24.96
C GLY A 237 -2.17 1.81 -26.02
N SER A 238 -3.38 1.36 -26.34
CA SER A 238 -4.26 2.03 -27.31
C SER A 238 -4.69 3.42 -26.82
N LEU A 239 -5.04 3.57 -25.53
CA LEU A 239 -5.34 4.88 -24.93
C LEU A 239 -4.17 5.86 -25.05
N ARG A 240 -2.94 5.40 -24.78
CA ARG A 240 -1.74 6.25 -24.89
C ARG A 240 -1.49 6.70 -26.32
N LEU A 241 -1.67 5.82 -27.30
CA LEU A 241 -1.54 6.16 -28.72
C LEU A 241 -2.59 7.18 -29.18
N SER A 242 -3.79 7.12 -28.60
CA SER A 242 -4.85 8.12 -28.81
C SER A 242 -4.68 9.41 -27.99
N GLY A 243 -3.50 9.62 -27.38
CA GLY A 243 -3.19 10.84 -26.62
C GLY A 243 -3.94 10.99 -25.30
N ILE A 244 -4.49 9.91 -24.74
CA ILE A 244 -5.25 9.97 -23.49
C ILE A 244 -4.32 9.84 -22.28
N PRO A 245 -4.30 10.83 -21.37
CA PRO A 245 -3.46 10.78 -20.19
C PRO A 245 -3.81 9.58 -19.32
N SER A 246 -2.81 8.75 -19.05
CA SER A 246 -2.99 7.49 -18.36
C SER A 246 -1.67 7.01 -17.77
N ARG A 247 -1.75 6.20 -16.71
CA ARG A 247 -0.57 5.73 -15.98
C ARG A 247 -0.65 4.27 -15.57
N ARG A 248 0.48 3.59 -15.65
CA ARG A 248 0.71 2.26 -15.08
C ARG A 248 1.23 2.41 -13.65
N VAL A 249 0.56 1.78 -12.71
CA VAL A 249 0.88 1.83 -11.27
C VAL A 249 1.05 0.42 -10.74
N GLU A 250 2.17 0.18 -10.06
CA GLU A 250 2.46 -1.10 -9.41
C GLU A 250 2.19 -1.03 -7.91
N TYR A 251 1.66 -2.11 -7.36
CA TYR A 251 1.37 -2.26 -5.94
C TYR A 251 1.82 -3.63 -5.44
N GLN A 252 2.73 -3.65 -4.47
CA GLN A 252 3.11 -4.88 -3.80
C GLN A 252 2.11 -5.22 -2.70
N VAL A 253 1.48 -6.39 -2.80
CA VAL A 253 0.52 -6.87 -1.81
C VAL A 253 1.28 -7.32 -0.56
N ARG A 254 1.10 -6.61 0.56
CA ARG A 254 1.83 -6.87 1.82
C ARG A 254 1.77 -8.32 2.29
N THR A 255 0.63 -8.99 2.13
CA THR A 255 0.42 -10.36 2.62
C THR A 255 1.05 -11.44 1.74
N THR A 256 1.22 -11.20 0.44
CA THR A 256 1.67 -12.23 -0.51
C THR A 256 2.97 -11.88 -1.21
N GLY A 257 3.48 -10.65 -1.03
CA GLY A 257 4.62 -10.11 -1.77
C GLY A 257 4.37 -9.90 -3.27
N LYS A 258 3.23 -10.35 -3.81
CA LYS A 258 2.91 -10.28 -5.24
C LYS A 258 2.68 -8.84 -5.69
N VAL A 259 3.28 -8.48 -6.82
CA VAL A 259 3.06 -7.19 -7.47
C VAL A 259 1.79 -7.26 -8.31
N ARG A 260 0.85 -6.35 -8.03
CA ARG A 260 -0.34 -6.09 -8.85
C ARG A 260 -0.11 -4.84 -9.68
N VAL A 261 -0.48 -4.90 -10.95
CA VAL A 261 -0.37 -3.79 -11.89
C VAL A 261 -1.77 -3.24 -12.15
N TYR A 262 -1.91 -1.92 -12.01
CA TYR A 262 -3.13 -1.18 -12.34
C TYR A 262 -2.82 -0.20 -13.47
N TYR A 263 -3.69 -0.16 -14.47
CA TYR A 263 -3.68 0.85 -15.52
C TYR A 263 -4.80 1.83 -15.21
N VAL A 264 -4.47 3.09 -15.00
CA VAL A 264 -5.42 4.11 -14.55
C VAL A 264 -5.47 5.28 -15.52
N LEU A 265 -6.61 5.94 -15.53
CA LEU A 265 -6.83 7.24 -16.15
C LEU A 265 -7.76 8.06 -15.26
N LEU A 266 -7.95 9.33 -15.59
CA LEU A 266 -8.91 10.18 -14.90
C LEU A 266 -10.35 9.82 -15.28
N GLU A 267 -11.24 9.72 -14.28
CA GLU A 267 -12.67 9.36 -14.45
C GLU A 267 -13.38 10.30 -15.42
N ARG A 268 -13.10 11.61 -15.37
CA ARG A 268 -13.71 12.60 -16.29
C ARG A 268 -13.38 12.34 -17.77
N HIS A 269 -12.30 11.60 -18.08
CA HIS A 269 -11.95 11.22 -19.44
C HIS A 269 -12.68 9.94 -19.90
N ARG A 270 -13.54 9.32 -19.08
CA ARG A 270 -14.24 8.06 -19.39
C ARG A 270 -14.87 8.04 -20.79
N LYS A 271 -15.70 9.04 -21.12
CA LYS A 271 -16.43 9.06 -22.40
C LYS A 271 -15.47 9.14 -23.59
N ARG A 272 -14.47 10.02 -23.52
CA ARG A 272 -13.43 10.17 -24.56
C ARG A 272 -12.58 8.92 -24.69
N ALA A 273 -12.20 8.31 -23.56
CA ALA A 273 -11.41 7.09 -23.51
C ALA A 273 -12.14 5.89 -24.09
N LEU A 274 -13.43 5.75 -23.80
CA LEU A 274 -14.24 4.70 -24.37
C LEU A 274 -14.38 4.86 -25.89
N GLY A 275 -14.69 6.07 -26.37
CA GLY A 275 -14.76 6.35 -27.81
C GLY A 275 -13.46 6.04 -28.54
N ALA A 276 -12.32 6.46 -27.99
CA ALA A 276 -11.00 6.16 -28.56
C ALA A 276 -10.72 4.65 -28.65
N LEU A 277 -11.16 3.86 -27.66
CA LEU A 277 -11.01 2.41 -27.68
C LEU A 277 -11.97 1.73 -28.67
N GLU A 278 -13.18 2.26 -28.80
CA GLU A 278 -14.22 1.72 -29.68
C GLU A 278 -13.89 1.88 -31.17
N GLU A 279 -13.22 2.96 -31.52
CA GLU A 279 -12.76 3.27 -32.88
C GLU A 279 -11.47 2.54 -33.24
N TYR A 280 -10.70 2.08 -32.24
CA TYR A 280 -9.37 1.50 -32.47
C TYR A 280 -9.45 0.16 -33.22
N PRO A 281 -8.90 0.05 -34.45
CA PRO A 281 -9.13 -1.12 -35.31
C PRO A 281 -8.70 -2.45 -34.68
N ARG A 282 -7.59 -2.47 -33.93
CA ARG A 282 -7.05 -3.70 -33.30
C ARG A 282 -7.92 -4.22 -32.15
N LEU A 283 -8.83 -3.40 -31.61
CA LEU A 283 -9.69 -3.77 -30.48
C LEU A 283 -11.07 -4.25 -30.91
N LYS A 284 -11.45 -4.10 -32.19
CA LYS A 284 -12.77 -4.52 -32.71
C LYS A 284 -13.10 -5.98 -32.39
N ARG A 285 -12.12 -6.87 -32.47
CA ARG A 285 -12.26 -8.30 -32.14
C ARG A 285 -12.73 -8.59 -30.71
N TYR A 286 -12.56 -7.64 -29.79
CA TYR A 286 -12.98 -7.79 -28.40
C TYR A 286 -14.39 -7.24 -28.14
N LYS A 287 -15.07 -6.66 -29.13
CA LYS A 287 -16.48 -6.23 -29.00
C LYS A 287 -17.47 -7.39 -29.13
N GLU A 288 -17.08 -8.45 -29.83
CA GLU A 288 -17.93 -9.62 -30.00
C GLU A 288 -18.01 -10.40 -28.69
N ASN A 289 -19.23 -10.68 -28.22
CA ASN A 289 -19.43 -11.51 -27.03
C ASN A 289 -18.93 -12.93 -27.33
N PRO A 290 -17.90 -13.43 -26.62
CA PRO A 290 -17.32 -14.74 -26.89
C PRO A 290 -18.22 -15.89 -26.38
N VAL A 291 -19.32 -15.57 -25.71
CA VAL A 291 -20.31 -16.54 -25.25
C VAL A 291 -21.16 -17.00 -26.42
N LYS A 292 -21.19 -18.31 -26.65
CA LYS A 292 -22.02 -18.97 -27.66
C LYS A 292 -23.10 -19.81 -26.99
N ILE A 293 -24.25 -19.95 -27.63
CA ILE A 293 -25.29 -20.88 -27.18
C ILE A 293 -25.05 -22.19 -27.92
N ILE A 294 -25.02 -23.28 -27.17
CA ILE A 294 -24.75 -24.62 -27.73
C ILE A 294 -26.04 -25.40 -27.90
N CYS A 295 -27.01 -25.22 -27.01
CA CYS A 295 -28.32 -25.84 -27.10
C CYS A 295 -29.37 -25.04 -26.31
N GLY A 296 -30.64 -25.37 -26.54
CA GLY A 296 -31.80 -24.68 -25.97
C GLY A 296 -32.07 -23.30 -26.59
N GLN A 297 -33.26 -22.76 -26.32
CA GLN A 297 -33.63 -21.42 -26.80
C GLN A 297 -32.91 -20.33 -26.00
N SER A 298 -32.28 -19.41 -26.74
CA SER A 298 -31.61 -18.23 -26.17
C SER A 298 -32.58 -17.35 -25.38
N ILE A 299 -32.05 -16.69 -24.35
CA ILE A 299 -32.64 -15.45 -23.84
C ILE A 299 -31.82 -14.32 -24.46
N ASP A 300 -32.48 -13.41 -25.17
CA ASP A 300 -31.84 -12.19 -25.65
C ASP A 300 -31.92 -11.08 -24.59
N PRO A 301 -30.82 -10.35 -24.31
CA PRO A 301 -29.48 -10.52 -24.89
C PRO A 301 -28.69 -11.71 -24.29
N ILE A 302 -27.84 -12.34 -25.11
CA ILE A 302 -26.91 -13.40 -24.67
C ILE A 302 -26.06 -12.91 -23.48
N PRO A 303 -25.97 -13.68 -22.39
CA PRO A 303 -25.21 -13.27 -21.21
C PRO A 303 -23.72 -13.08 -21.53
N THR A 304 -23.12 -12.12 -20.84
CA THR A 304 -21.68 -11.86 -20.88
C THR A 304 -20.91 -12.90 -20.06
N THR A 305 -19.62 -13.10 -20.37
CA THR A 305 -18.72 -13.94 -19.58
C THR A 305 -18.75 -13.61 -18.08
N ARG A 306 -18.83 -12.31 -17.73
CA ARG A 306 -18.87 -11.85 -16.33
C ARG A 306 -20.15 -12.29 -15.64
N GLN A 307 -21.29 -12.23 -16.32
CA GLN A 307 -22.57 -12.73 -15.79
C GLN A 307 -22.52 -14.23 -15.58
N LEU A 308 -21.96 -15.00 -16.52
CA LEU A 308 -21.84 -16.46 -16.36
C LEU A 308 -20.94 -16.86 -15.17
N GLN A 309 -19.86 -16.13 -14.93
CA GLN A 309 -18.87 -16.48 -13.90
C GLN A 309 -19.20 -15.98 -12.49
N ASN A 310 -19.86 -14.83 -12.36
CA ASN A 310 -19.99 -14.13 -11.08
C ASN A 310 -21.46 -13.92 -10.64
N SER A 311 -22.43 -14.39 -11.40
CA SER A 311 -23.85 -14.22 -11.04
C SER A 311 -24.37 -15.42 -10.24
N ALA A 312 -25.22 -15.14 -9.26
CA ALA A 312 -26.01 -16.16 -8.57
C ALA A 312 -27.08 -16.82 -9.45
N TYR A 313 -27.30 -16.34 -10.68
CA TYR A 313 -28.33 -16.87 -11.59
C TYR A 313 -27.84 -17.97 -12.52
N PHE A 314 -26.52 -18.16 -12.63
CA PHE A 314 -25.93 -19.14 -13.54
C PHE A 314 -25.10 -20.17 -12.77
N ARG A 315 -25.13 -21.40 -13.27
CA ARG A 315 -24.40 -22.52 -12.69
C ARG A 315 -23.60 -23.25 -13.77
N SER A 316 -22.42 -23.74 -13.40
CA SER A 316 -21.59 -24.53 -14.30
C SER A 316 -22.25 -25.89 -14.59
N ALA A 317 -22.41 -26.24 -15.87
CA ALA A 317 -22.89 -27.55 -16.28
C ALA A 317 -21.98 -28.66 -15.74
N GLY A 318 -20.66 -28.45 -15.73
CA GLY A 318 -19.69 -29.41 -15.17
C GLY A 318 -19.90 -29.72 -13.68
N SER A 319 -20.54 -28.84 -12.91
CA SER A 319 -20.97 -29.19 -11.54
C SER A 319 -22.11 -30.20 -11.54
N LEU A 320 -23.06 -30.07 -12.47
CA LEU A 320 -24.21 -30.98 -12.59
C LEU A 320 -23.79 -32.37 -13.10
N PHE A 321 -22.86 -32.45 -14.07
CA PHE A 321 -22.33 -33.75 -14.51
C PHE A 321 -21.64 -34.52 -13.37
N ARG A 322 -20.93 -33.80 -12.48
CA ARG A 322 -20.32 -34.41 -11.28
C ARG A 322 -21.37 -34.90 -10.28
N GLU A 323 -22.44 -34.14 -10.05
CA GLU A 323 -23.55 -34.57 -9.18
C GLU A 323 -24.27 -35.81 -9.71
N LEU A 324 -24.38 -35.93 -11.03
CA LEU A 324 -24.99 -37.07 -11.71
C LEU A 324 -24.04 -38.25 -11.90
N ILE A 325 -22.78 -38.13 -11.48
CA ILE A 325 -21.74 -39.16 -11.66
C ILE A 325 -21.60 -39.54 -13.15
N ILE A 326 -21.72 -38.55 -14.04
CA ILE A 326 -21.53 -38.74 -15.47
C ILE A 326 -20.07 -38.41 -15.80
N PRO A 327 -19.24 -39.40 -16.20
CA PRO A 327 -17.84 -39.16 -16.50
C PRO A 327 -17.71 -38.40 -17.83
N ILE A 328 -17.17 -37.17 -17.78
CA ILE A 328 -16.92 -36.36 -18.97
C ILE A 328 -15.42 -36.26 -19.25
N SER A 329 -15.02 -36.68 -20.44
CA SER A 329 -13.66 -36.46 -20.96
C SER A 329 -13.48 -35.01 -21.37
N LEU A 330 -12.48 -34.35 -20.77
CA LEU A 330 -12.07 -32.98 -21.08
C LEU A 330 -11.14 -32.89 -22.29
N ASN A 331 -10.59 -34.02 -22.75
CA ASN A 331 -9.68 -34.07 -23.88
C ASN A 331 -10.38 -34.75 -25.07
N PRO A 332 -10.61 -34.04 -26.19
CA PRO A 332 -11.26 -34.62 -27.37
C PRO A 332 -10.47 -35.78 -28.02
N ARG A 333 -9.22 -36.03 -27.59
CA ARG A 333 -8.38 -37.15 -28.06
C ARG A 333 -8.50 -38.41 -27.21
N HIS A 334 -9.19 -38.40 -26.08
CA HIS A 334 -9.42 -39.59 -25.26
C HIS A 334 -10.80 -40.17 -25.55
N SER A 335 -10.90 -41.51 -25.61
CA SER A 335 -12.17 -42.22 -25.64
C SER A 335 -12.98 -41.92 -24.38
N GLY A 336 -14.21 -41.43 -24.55
CA GLY A 336 -15.11 -41.09 -23.46
C GLY A 336 -16.25 -40.18 -23.90
N LEU A 337 -17.21 -39.94 -23.01
CA LEU A 337 -18.30 -38.99 -23.26
C LEU A 337 -17.79 -37.56 -23.17
N HIS A 338 -18.15 -36.72 -24.14
CA HIS A 338 -17.91 -35.28 -24.12
C HIS A 338 -19.20 -34.52 -23.81
N TYR A 339 -19.05 -33.27 -23.37
CA TYR A 339 -20.19 -32.38 -23.12
C TYR A 339 -21.16 -32.31 -24.30
N LEU A 340 -20.65 -32.28 -25.53
CA LEU A 340 -21.46 -32.16 -26.75
C LEU A 340 -22.19 -33.45 -27.13
N ASP A 341 -21.79 -34.62 -26.62
CA ASP A 341 -22.56 -35.86 -26.80
C ASP A 341 -23.90 -35.81 -26.05
N LEU A 342 -23.93 -35.08 -24.93
CA LEU A 342 -25.07 -35.00 -24.02
C LEU A 342 -25.86 -33.70 -24.17
N LEU A 343 -25.21 -32.59 -24.50
CA LEU A 343 -25.82 -31.28 -24.71
C LEU A 343 -26.18 -31.05 -26.18
N THR A 344 -27.16 -31.82 -26.66
CA THR A 344 -27.63 -31.76 -28.06
C THR A 344 -28.68 -30.66 -28.27
N SER A 345 -29.06 -30.43 -29.53
CA SER A 345 -30.11 -29.46 -29.91
C SER A 345 -31.48 -29.74 -29.27
N GLU A 346 -31.75 -30.98 -28.88
CA GLU A 346 -32.98 -31.41 -28.17
C GLU A 346 -33.03 -30.94 -26.71
N CYS A 347 -31.92 -30.42 -26.18
CA CYS A 347 -31.86 -29.97 -24.79
C CYS A 347 -32.85 -28.80 -24.57
N PRO A 348 -33.83 -28.94 -23.65
CA PRO A 348 -34.86 -27.92 -23.43
C PRO A 348 -34.32 -26.70 -22.66
N THR A 349 -33.09 -26.78 -22.16
CA THR A 349 -32.47 -25.74 -21.34
C THR A 349 -31.37 -25.03 -22.13
N PRO A 350 -31.34 -23.68 -22.13
CA PRO A 350 -30.24 -22.95 -22.74
C PRO A 350 -28.92 -23.25 -22.02
N VAL A 351 -27.93 -23.70 -22.80
CA VAL A 351 -26.56 -23.88 -22.31
C VAL A 351 -25.60 -23.00 -23.08
N TYR A 352 -24.91 -22.16 -22.33
CA TYR A 352 -23.96 -21.18 -22.80
C TYR A 352 -22.54 -21.73 -22.68
N GLN A 353 -21.78 -21.65 -23.76
CA GLN A 353 -20.35 -21.98 -23.79
C GLN A 353 -19.52 -20.72 -23.79
N TYR A 354 -18.50 -20.72 -22.94
CA TYR A 354 -17.43 -19.73 -22.93
C TYR A 354 -16.08 -20.44 -23.04
N GLN A 355 -15.31 -20.08 -24.07
CA GLN A 355 -13.96 -20.62 -24.27
C GLN A 355 -12.92 -19.70 -23.63
N HIS A 356 -12.10 -20.26 -22.74
CA HIS A 356 -10.96 -19.58 -22.14
C HIS A 356 -9.66 -20.33 -22.48
N GLY A 357 -8.96 -19.88 -23.53
CA GLY A 357 -7.80 -20.60 -24.06
C GLY A 357 -8.22 -21.92 -24.72
N SER A 358 -7.62 -23.04 -24.31
CA SER A 358 -8.00 -24.39 -24.77
C SER A 358 -9.24 -24.96 -24.04
N HIS A 359 -9.66 -24.37 -22.93
CA HIS A 359 -10.74 -24.90 -22.10
C HIS A 359 -12.10 -24.30 -22.49
N LYS A 360 -13.09 -25.17 -22.67
CA LYS A 360 -14.50 -24.81 -22.90
C LYS A 360 -15.26 -24.99 -21.59
N ASN A 361 -15.85 -23.90 -21.09
CA ASN A 361 -16.71 -23.93 -19.92
C ASN A 361 -18.17 -23.80 -20.36
N TYR A 362 -19.06 -24.52 -19.68
CA TYR A 362 -20.49 -24.55 -19.99
C TYR A 362 -21.29 -24.10 -18.78
N TYR A 363 -22.29 -23.24 -19.00
CA TYR A 363 -23.12 -22.64 -17.97
C TYR A 363 -24.59 -22.69 -18.37
N PHE A 364 -25.48 -22.80 -17.39
CA PHE A 364 -26.93 -22.78 -17.59
C PHE A 364 -27.62 -21.98 -16.47
N PRO A 365 -28.81 -21.42 -16.71
CA PRO A 365 -29.56 -20.70 -15.67
C PRO A 365 -30.04 -21.64 -14.55
N ILE A 366 -29.84 -21.27 -13.29
CA ILE A 366 -30.16 -22.12 -12.13
C ILE A 366 -31.62 -22.56 -12.10
N LYS A 367 -32.55 -21.69 -12.54
CA LYS A 367 -33.99 -22.00 -12.63
C LYS A 367 -34.30 -23.25 -13.47
N HIS A 368 -33.40 -23.66 -14.36
CA HIS A 368 -33.56 -24.84 -15.20
C HIS A 368 -32.84 -26.10 -14.68
N THR A 369 -32.32 -26.09 -13.45
CA THR A 369 -31.54 -27.21 -12.88
C THR A 369 -32.29 -28.54 -12.98
N SER A 370 -33.55 -28.61 -12.55
CA SER A 370 -34.33 -29.85 -12.58
C SER A 370 -34.57 -30.35 -14.01
N ALA A 371 -34.89 -29.45 -14.94
CA ALA A 371 -35.14 -29.78 -16.34
C ALA A 371 -33.88 -30.33 -17.01
N LEU A 372 -32.73 -29.65 -16.83
CA LEU A 372 -31.47 -30.10 -17.37
C LEU A 372 -31.01 -31.42 -16.73
N LYS A 373 -31.21 -31.59 -15.42
CA LYS A 373 -30.88 -32.84 -14.71
C LYS A 373 -31.65 -34.03 -15.30
N ASN A 374 -32.96 -33.90 -15.46
CA ASN A 374 -33.80 -34.95 -16.04
C ASN A 374 -33.39 -35.27 -17.48
N PHE A 375 -33.14 -34.24 -18.30
CA PHE A 375 -32.68 -34.42 -19.67
C PHE A 375 -31.34 -35.18 -19.73
N LEU A 376 -30.34 -34.76 -18.94
CA LEU A 376 -29.02 -35.39 -18.92
C LEU A 376 -29.08 -36.86 -18.45
N THR A 377 -29.87 -37.18 -17.42
CA THR A 377 -30.06 -38.56 -16.95
C THR A 377 -30.63 -39.45 -18.04
N ASN A 378 -31.70 -38.99 -18.71
CA ASN A 378 -32.36 -39.75 -19.78
C ASN A 378 -31.42 -39.93 -20.99
N ARG A 379 -30.72 -38.86 -21.38
CA ARG A 379 -29.77 -38.90 -22.51
C ARG A 379 -28.60 -39.81 -22.22
N HIS A 380 -28.04 -39.75 -21.01
CA HIS A 380 -26.96 -40.63 -20.57
C HIS A 380 -27.38 -42.09 -20.60
N ALA A 381 -28.55 -42.43 -20.04
CA ALA A 381 -29.10 -43.79 -20.08
C ALA A 381 -29.30 -44.29 -21.53
N ALA A 382 -29.80 -43.43 -22.43
CA ALA A 382 -29.96 -43.77 -23.85
C ALA A 382 -28.61 -44.02 -24.55
N LEU A 383 -27.60 -43.20 -24.27
CA LEU A 383 -26.25 -43.37 -24.82
C LEU A 383 -25.55 -44.63 -24.29
N PHE A 384 -25.72 -44.97 -23.02
CA PHE A 384 -25.22 -46.22 -22.45
C PHE A 384 -25.84 -47.45 -23.14
N ARG A 385 -27.16 -47.44 -23.35
CA ARG A 385 -27.87 -48.53 -24.04
C ARG A 385 -27.44 -48.70 -25.51
N THR A 386 -27.08 -47.61 -26.18
CA THR A 386 -26.72 -47.63 -27.61
C THR A 386 -25.23 -47.84 -27.86
N ARG A 387 -24.35 -47.45 -26.93
CA ARG A 387 -22.88 -47.61 -27.07
C ARG A 387 -22.32 -48.85 -26.38
N GLY A 388 -23.13 -49.67 -25.70
CA GLY A 388 -22.72 -50.97 -25.17
C GLY A 388 -21.58 -50.89 -24.14
N TYR A 389 -21.71 -49.98 -23.18
CA TYR A 389 -20.83 -49.89 -22.00
C TYR A 389 -21.41 -50.60 -20.78
#